data_AF-A0A914UQG5-F1
#
_entry.id   AF-A0A914UQG5-F1
#
_cell.length_a   1.000
_cell.length_b   1.000
_cell.length_c   1.000
_cell.angle_alpha   90.00
_cell.angle_beta   90.00
_cell.angle_gamma   90.00
#
_symmetry.space_group_name_H-M   'P 1'
#
loop_
_entity.id
_entity.type
_entity.pdbx_description
1 polymer ?
#
loop_
_entity_poly.entity_id
_entity_poly.type
_entity_poly.pdbx_seq_one_letter_code
_entity_poly.pdbx_strand_id
1 'polypeptide(L)'
;MSEQGELGLNEHHQDQLVQFLRFARYQRGQRMRAVEAVFKETKKSRLNDSTFTKDEVIDLLKGLEKVLSAELESELLNSSHTGLLLLRQLCGQAEKWHLKLYADLSELENRELLDAVQKFEEDQFDMAKKNKRPSISVLRRLEPIEGSGVAPLLQTEIERLRAENDRLNKKFKASESGALGVVSEKEALRQQLEQAKNAEPRVKIVEKDNTAAIDELNSKLNQMSGKMSAEVEASKNAQRKLEEDLINAQKRLLAIQEQLEMKEAELDKKFSQTATYKNMKQMLNKKNKQMKEIRAKLSSYEPSTGADADDD
;
A
#
# COMPACT_ATOMS: atom_id res chain seq x y z
N MET A 1 -7.77 -10.80 -11.65
CA MET A 1 -7.01 -9.91 -12.55
C MET A 1 -7.76 -8.61 -12.59
N SER A 2 -7.40 -7.66 -11.74
CA SER A 2 -8.07 -6.34 -11.73
C SER A 2 -7.59 -5.58 -12.96
N GLU A 3 -8.52 -5.12 -13.79
CA GLU A 3 -8.26 -4.26 -14.93
C GLU A 3 -7.50 -3.01 -14.45
N GLN A 4 -6.25 -2.87 -14.85
CA GLN A 4 -5.49 -1.64 -14.63
C GLN A 4 -6.07 -0.57 -15.56
N GLY A 5 -6.58 0.52 -14.99
CA GLY A 5 -7.10 1.66 -15.75
C GLY A 5 -6.01 2.38 -16.54
N GLU A 6 -6.39 3.37 -17.35
CA GLU A 6 -5.51 4.11 -18.29
C GLU A 6 -4.28 4.77 -17.64
N LEU A 7 -4.33 5.02 -16.33
CA LEU A 7 -3.21 5.57 -15.52
C LEU A 7 -2.50 4.51 -14.66
N GLY A 8 -2.76 3.21 -14.88
CA GLY A 8 -2.24 2.12 -14.06
C GLY A 8 -2.90 2.00 -12.68
N LEU A 9 -4.03 2.70 -12.47
CA LEU A 9 -4.74 2.76 -11.21
C LEU A 9 -6.01 1.90 -11.23
N ASN A 10 -6.50 1.55 -10.04
CA ASN A 10 -7.79 0.88 -9.88
C ASN A 10 -8.95 1.81 -10.29
N GLU A 11 -10.05 1.26 -10.81
CA GLU A 11 -11.24 1.99 -11.25
C GLU A 11 -11.76 2.97 -10.18
N HIS A 12 -11.83 2.54 -8.92
CA HIS A 12 -12.23 3.43 -7.82
C HIS A 12 -11.33 4.66 -7.68
N HIS A 13 -10.00 4.48 -7.80
CA HIS A 13 -9.05 5.59 -7.70
C HIS A 13 -9.10 6.46 -8.96
N GLN A 14 -9.33 5.88 -10.14
CA GLN A 14 -9.55 6.60 -11.38
C GLN A 14 -10.78 7.50 -11.29
N ASP A 15 -11.89 7.01 -10.72
CA ASP A 15 -13.09 7.80 -10.46
C ASP A 15 -12.82 8.98 -9.52
N GLN A 16 -12.03 8.78 -8.47
CA GLN A 16 -11.61 9.86 -7.55
C GLN A 16 -10.76 10.91 -8.27
N LEU A 17 -9.83 10.49 -9.14
CA LEU A 17 -9.04 11.42 -9.96
C LEU A 17 -9.91 12.22 -10.92
N VAL A 18 -10.90 11.60 -11.56
CA VAL A 18 -11.84 12.29 -12.45
C VAL A 18 -12.67 13.33 -11.68
N GLN A 19 -13.10 13.03 -10.45
CA GLN A 19 -13.79 14.00 -9.59
C GLN A 19 -12.88 15.19 -9.25
N PHE A 20 -11.62 14.93 -8.90
CA PHE A 20 -10.65 15.99 -8.66
C PHE A 20 -10.39 16.83 -9.92
N LEU A 21 -10.24 16.22 -11.09
CA LEU A 21 -10.06 16.92 -12.35
C LEU A 21 -11.27 17.80 -12.70
N ARG A 22 -12.51 17.34 -12.46
CA ARG A 22 -13.73 18.17 -12.61
C ARG A 22 -13.65 19.43 -11.76
N PHE A 23 -13.29 19.26 -10.49
CA PHE A 23 -13.13 20.35 -9.55
C PHE A 23 -12.01 21.31 -9.98
N ALA A 24 -10.84 20.79 -10.34
CA ALA A 24 -9.71 21.58 -10.80
C ALA A 24 -10.04 22.39 -12.07
N ARG A 25 -10.74 21.77 -13.03
CA ARG A 25 -11.20 22.44 -14.25
C ARG A 25 -12.22 23.54 -13.96
N TYR A 26 -13.16 23.29 -13.05
CA TYR A 26 -14.11 24.31 -12.60
C TYR A 26 -13.39 25.51 -11.94
N GLN A 27 -12.43 25.24 -11.05
CA GLN A 27 -11.61 26.28 -10.45
C GLN A 27 -10.83 27.06 -11.51
N ARG A 28 -10.12 26.40 -12.44
CA ARG A 28 -9.43 27.09 -13.56
C ARG A 28 -10.38 28.00 -14.34
N GLY A 29 -11.61 27.56 -14.61
CA GLY A 29 -12.62 28.37 -15.28
C GLY A 29 -13.13 29.56 -14.45
N GLN A 30 -13.16 29.48 -13.12
CA GLN A 30 -13.44 30.63 -12.25
C GLN A 30 -12.26 31.62 -12.25
N ARG A 31 -11.04 31.11 -12.14
CA ARG A 31 -9.79 31.89 -12.13
C ARG A 31 -9.64 32.73 -13.40
N MET A 32 -9.85 32.11 -14.57
CA MET A 32 -9.82 32.84 -15.85
C MET A 32 -10.87 33.96 -15.90
N ARG A 33 -12.06 33.72 -15.35
CA ARG A 33 -13.11 34.76 -15.26
C ARG A 33 -12.73 35.90 -14.31
N ALA A 34 -12.03 35.62 -13.21
CA ALA A 34 -11.53 36.64 -12.31
C ALA A 34 -10.50 37.54 -13.01
N VAL A 35 -9.54 36.95 -13.74
CA VAL A 35 -8.59 37.69 -14.58
C VAL A 35 -9.32 38.57 -15.59
N GLU A 36 -10.26 38.01 -16.36
CA GLU A 36 -11.06 38.80 -17.30
C GLU A 36 -11.84 39.94 -16.63
N ALA A 37 -12.32 39.73 -15.40
CA ALA A 37 -13.04 40.75 -14.65
C ALA A 37 -12.12 41.94 -14.31
N VAL A 38 -10.87 41.70 -13.90
CA VAL A 38 -9.88 42.75 -13.63
C VAL A 38 -9.62 43.63 -14.86
N PHE A 39 -9.48 43.01 -16.04
CA PHE A 39 -9.33 43.76 -17.30
C PHE A 39 -10.60 44.53 -17.67
N LYS A 40 -11.78 43.90 -17.55
CA LYS A 40 -13.07 44.57 -17.82
C LYS A 40 -13.30 45.75 -16.89
N GLU A 41 -12.95 45.62 -15.62
CA GLU A 41 -13.07 46.67 -14.61
C GLU A 41 -12.13 47.82 -14.91
N THR A 42 -10.86 47.52 -15.24
CA THR A 42 -9.88 48.55 -15.60
C THR A 42 -10.32 49.32 -16.85
N LYS A 43 -10.86 48.62 -17.86
CA LYS A 43 -11.39 49.25 -19.06
C LYS A 43 -12.61 50.14 -18.79
N LYS A 44 -13.49 49.76 -17.86
CA LYS A 44 -14.70 50.52 -17.53
C LYS A 44 -14.49 51.68 -16.54
N SER A 45 -13.50 51.56 -15.67
CA SER A 45 -13.26 52.53 -14.60
C SER A 45 -12.18 53.54 -14.96
N ARG A 46 -11.14 53.11 -15.69
CA ARG A 46 -9.95 53.93 -15.93
C ARG A 46 -9.71 54.26 -17.41
N LEU A 47 -10.36 53.59 -18.35
CA LEU A 47 -10.22 53.82 -19.79
C LEU A 47 -11.45 54.52 -20.40
N ASN A 48 -11.87 55.62 -19.77
CA ASN A 48 -13.12 56.33 -20.10
C ASN A 48 -12.91 57.59 -20.94
N ASP A 49 -11.68 58.11 -20.98
CA ASP A 49 -11.33 59.31 -21.74
C ASP A 49 -10.89 58.98 -23.17
N SER A 50 -11.08 59.95 -24.08
CA SER A 50 -10.75 59.79 -25.50
C SER A 50 -9.28 60.03 -25.83
N THR A 51 -8.54 60.65 -24.90
CA THR A 51 -7.13 61.03 -25.05
C THR A 51 -6.38 60.68 -23.78
N PHE A 52 -5.26 59.98 -23.94
CA PHE A 52 -4.35 59.66 -22.85
C PHE A 52 -2.93 60.09 -23.23
N THR A 53 -2.20 60.62 -22.26
CA THR A 53 -0.76 60.82 -22.37
C THR A 53 -0.02 59.50 -22.20
N LYS A 54 1.23 59.45 -22.68
CA LYS A 54 2.08 58.26 -22.54
C LYS A 54 2.26 57.85 -21.08
N ASP A 55 2.46 58.81 -20.19
CA ASP A 55 2.72 58.55 -18.77
C ASP A 55 1.48 58.00 -18.06
N GLU A 56 0.29 58.53 -18.38
CA GLU A 56 -0.98 57.99 -17.87
C GLU A 56 -1.22 56.55 -18.33
N VAL A 57 -0.93 56.21 -19.60
CA VAL A 57 -1.04 54.82 -20.09
C VAL A 57 -0.07 53.90 -19.35
N ILE A 58 1.16 54.34 -19.10
CA ILE A 58 2.15 53.56 -18.35
C ILE A 58 1.66 53.31 -16.91
N ASP A 59 1.12 54.32 -16.24
CA ASP A 59 0.61 54.20 -14.87
C ASP A 59 -0.67 53.36 -14.79
N LEU A 60 -1.51 53.41 -15.83
CA LEU A 60 -2.66 52.51 -15.97
C LEU A 60 -2.21 51.04 -16.08
N LEU A 61 -1.21 50.76 -16.92
CA LEU A 61 -0.67 49.41 -17.10
C LEU A 61 0.02 48.89 -15.84
N LYS A 62 0.83 49.71 -15.15
CA LYS A 62 1.43 49.35 -13.86
C LYS A 62 0.39 49.06 -12.78
N GLY A 63 -0.68 49.86 -12.74
CA GLY A 63 -1.80 49.62 -11.81
C GLY A 63 -2.50 48.29 -12.09
N LEU A 64 -2.76 48.00 -13.37
CA LEU A 64 -3.34 46.74 -13.81
C LEU A 64 -2.43 45.55 -13.48
N GLU A 65 -1.14 45.65 -13.75
CA GLU A 65 -0.13 44.64 -13.44
C GLU A 65 -0.10 44.32 -11.95
N LYS A 66 -0.15 45.34 -11.08
CA LYS A 66 -0.15 45.15 -9.62
C LYS A 66 -1.39 44.40 -9.15
N VAL A 67 -2.58 44.79 -9.63
CA VAL A 67 -3.84 44.14 -9.24
C VAL A 67 -3.88 42.70 -9.76
N LEU A 68 -3.49 42.49 -11.03
CA LEU A 68 -3.46 41.17 -11.63
C LEU A 68 -2.45 40.25 -10.93
N SER A 69 -1.26 40.75 -10.62
CA SER A 69 -0.24 39.98 -9.90
C SER A 69 -0.72 39.54 -8.51
N ALA A 70 -1.39 40.43 -7.78
CA ALA A 70 -1.97 40.10 -6.47
C ALA A 70 -3.07 39.03 -6.56
N GLU A 71 -3.94 39.12 -7.57
CA GLU A 71 -4.98 38.12 -7.81
C GLU A 71 -4.38 36.76 -8.18
N LEU A 72 -3.37 36.74 -9.06
CA LEU A 72 -2.67 35.53 -9.48
C LEU A 72 -1.89 34.88 -8.33
N GLU A 73 -1.21 35.67 -7.50
CA GLU A 73 -0.48 35.18 -6.33
C GLU A 73 -1.43 34.51 -5.32
N SER A 74 -2.53 35.19 -4.98
CA SER A 74 -3.59 34.65 -4.13
C SER A 74 -4.10 33.31 -4.66
N GLU A 75 -4.25 33.21 -5.98
CA GLU A 75 -4.74 31.99 -6.60
C GLU A 75 -3.72 30.85 -6.66
N LEU A 76 -2.45 31.15 -6.95
CA LEU A 76 -1.38 30.16 -6.93
C LEU A 76 -1.21 29.57 -5.52
N LEU A 77 -1.32 30.41 -4.49
CA LEU A 77 -1.34 29.98 -3.09
C LEU A 77 -2.54 29.08 -2.80
N ASN A 78 -3.74 29.50 -3.21
CA ASN A 78 -4.96 28.70 -3.05
C ASN A 78 -4.86 27.33 -3.76
N SER A 79 -4.27 27.29 -4.95
CA SER A 79 -4.00 26.04 -5.68
C SER A 79 -3.08 25.11 -4.90
N SER A 80 -2.01 25.64 -4.31
CA SER A 80 -1.06 24.88 -3.50
C SER A 80 -1.69 24.37 -2.21
N HIS A 81 -2.45 25.22 -1.50
CA HIS A 81 -3.18 24.82 -0.29
C HIS A 81 -4.22 23.74 -0.57
N THR A 82 -4.94 23.84 -1.69
CA THR A 82 -5.93 22.83 -2.08
C THR A 82 -5.28 21.48 -2.39
N GLY A 83 -4.13 21.49 -3.09
CA GLY A 83 -3.32 20.28 -3.31
C GLY A 83 -2.84 19.65 -2.00
N LEU A 84 -2.34 20.46 -1.07
CA LEU A 84 -1.88 20.00 0.25
C LEU A 84 -3.02 19.41 1.08
N LEU A 85 -4.22 20.00 1.02
CA LEU A 85 -5.40 19.47 1.71
C LEU A 85 -5.79 18.09 1.18
N LEU A 86 -5.73 17.87 -0.13
CA LEU A 86 -5.97 16.56 -0.73
C LEU A 86 -4.91 15.55 -0.26
N LEU A 87 -3.63 15.92 -0.30
CA LEU A 87 -2.54 15.05 0.17
C LEU A 87 -2.72 14.69 1.66
N ARG A 88 -3.09 15.67 2.50
CA ARG A 88 -3.40 15.44 3.92
C ARG A 88 -4.53 14.44 4.10
N GLN A 89 -5.60 14.54 3.28
CA GLN A 89 -6.71 13.59 3.34
C GLN A 89 -6.28 12.17 2.96
N LEU A 90 -5.46 12.02 1.91
CA LEU A 90 -4.92 10.72 1.48
C LEU A 90 -3.99 10.11 2.54
N CYS A 91 -3.05 10.90 3.07
CA CYS A 91 -2.17 10.45 4.16
C CYS A 91 -2.97 10.07 5.41
N GLY A 92 -3.98 10.86 5.79
CA GLY A 92 -4.84 10.55 6.93
C GLY A 92 -5.70 9.28 6.72
N GLN A 93 -6.05 8.94 5.48
CA GLN A 93 -6.66 7.65 5.17
C GLN A 93 -5.62 6.53 5.32
N ALA A 94 -4.43 6.68 4.72
CA ALA A 94 -3.36 5.69 4.80
C ALA A 94 -2.92 5.38 6.25
N GLU A 95 -2.83 6.39 7.11
CA GLU A 95 -2.50 6.23 8.53
C GLU A 95 -3.51 5.36 9.28
N LYS A 96 -4.81 5.49 8.99
CA LYS A 96 -5.85 4.63 9.57
C LYS A 96 -5.67 3.15 9.20
N TRP A 97 -5.03 2.90 8.06
CA TRP A 97 -4.68 1.56 7.59
C TRP A 97 -3.22 1.20 7.93
N HIS A 98 -2.53 2.01 8.74
CA HIS A 98 -1.12 1.84 9.11
C HIS A 98 -0.15 1.74 7.93
N LEU A 99 -0.49 2.40 6.81
CA LEU A 99 0.33 2.46 5.61
C LEU A 99 1.25 3.69 5.65
N LYS A 100 2.50 3.51 5.21
CA LYS A 100 3.45 4.61 4.98
C LYS A 100 3.47 4.92 3.49
N LEU A 101 2.97 6.10 3.13
CA LEU A 101 3.03 6.58 1.75
C LEU A 101 4.31 7.37 1.54
N TYR A 102 4.97 7.13 0.40
CA TYR A 102 6.09 7.92 -0.08
C TYR A 102 5.67 8.54 -1.41
N ALA A 103 5.77 9.86 -1.50
CA ALA A 103 5.57 10.57 -2.76
C ALA A 103 6.95 10.92 -3.32
N ASP A 104 7.23 10.48 -4.54
CA ASP A 104 8.41 10.93 -5.27
C ASP A 104 8.10 12.27 -5.93
N LEU A 105 8.73 13.34 -5.43
CA LEU A 105 8.55 14.69 -5.96
C LEU A 105 9.22 14.85 -7.34
N SER A 106 10.20 14.01 -7.69
CA SER A 106 10.87 14.08 -8.99
C SER A 106 9.93 13.74 -10.15
N GLU A 107 8.91 12.91 -9.92
CA GLU A 107 7.91 12.56 -10.94
C GLU A 107 6.92 13.71 -11.23
N LEU A 108 6.81 14.72 -10.36
CA LEU A 108 5.91 15.87 -10.59
C LEU A 108 6.38 16.78 -11.73
N GLU A 109 7.68 16.80 -12.02
CA GLU A 109 8.27 17.55 -13.13
C GLU A 109 8.38 16.70 -14.42
N ASN A 110 7.98 15.43 -14.36
CA ASN A 110 8.05 14.52 -15.48
C ASN A 110 7.03 14.93 -16.56
N ARG A 111 7.55 15.53 -17.63
CA ARG A 111 6.75 16.05 -18.74
C ARG A 111 5.92 14.96 -19.43
N GLU A 112 6.41 13.72 -19.50
CA GLU A 112 5.66 12.63 -20.13
C GLU A 112 4.42 12.25 -19.29
N LEU A 113 4.55 12.24 -17.96
CA LEU A 113 3.43 12.02 -17.06
C LEU A 113 2.43 13.18 -17.09
N LEU A 114 2.91 14.43 -17.17
CA LEU A 114 2.05 15.59 -17.32
C LEU A 114 1.27 15.55 -18.65
N ASP A 115 1.93 15.21 -19.75
CA ASP A 115 1.30 15.05 -21.07
C ASP A 115 0.28 13.88 -21.06
N ALA A 116 0.56 12.80 -20.33
CA ALA A 116 -0.39 11.68 -20.16
C ALA A 116 -1.62 12.10 -19.35
N VAL A 117 -1.44 12.85 -18.25
CA VAL A 117 -2.55 13.42 -17.47
C VAL A 117 -3.36 14.41 -18.30
N GLN A 118 -2.71 15.23 -19.14
CA GLN A 118 -3.41 16.14 -20.04
C GLN A 118 -4.29 15.38 -21.04
N LYS A 119 -3.75 14.35 -21.70
CA LYS A 119 -4.53 13.50 -22.62
C LYS A 119 -5.69 12.83 -21.91
N PHE A 120 -5.45 12.28 -20.72
CA PHE A 120 -6.49 11.68 -19.90
C PHE A 120 -7.59 12.70 -19.55
N GLU A 121 -7.22 13.93 -19.21
CA GLU A 121 -8.19 15.00 -19.00
C GLU A 121 -9.01 15.27 -20.28
N GLU A 122 -8.35 15.45 -21.42
CA GLU A 122 -8.99 15.68 -22.72
C GLU A 122 -9.97 14.55 -23.08
N ASP A 123 -9.53 13.29 -22.99
CA ASP A 123 -10.33 12.10 -23.31
C ASP A 123 -11.57 12.00 -22.40
N GLN A 124 -11.41 12.21 -21.09
CA GLN A 124 -12.52 12.11 -20.13
C GLN A 124 -13.55 13.24 -20.28
N PHE A 125 -13.16 14.40 -20.81
CA PHE A 125 -14.04 15.57 -20.88
C PHE A 125 -14.49 15.98 -22.29
N ASP A 126 -13.82 15.55 -23.35
CA ASP A 126 -14.30 15.73 -24.73
C ASP A 126 -15.22 14.59 -25.15
N MET A 127 -15.08 13.37 -24.60
CA MET A 127 -16.09 12.31 -24.73
C MET A 127 -17.44 12.72 -24.09
N ALA A 128 -17.41 13.59 -23.07
CA ALA A 128 -18.62 14.15 -22.45
C ALA A 128 -19.41 15.12 -23.35
N LYS A 129 -18.82 15.62 -24.45
CA LYS A 129 -19.57 16.38 -25.48
C LYS A 129 -20.36 15.48 -26.44
N LYS A 130 -19.99 14.19 -26.54
CA LYS A 130 -20.67 13.22 -27.42
C LYS A 130 -21.74 12.37 -26.71
N ASN A 131 -21.60 12.13 -25.41
CA ASN A 131 -22.60 11.39 -24.64
C ASN A 131 -23.32 12.30 -23.63
N LYS A 132 -24.64 12.43 -23.80
CA LYS A 132 -25.56 13.09 -22.85
C LYS A 132 -25.30 12.59 -21.42
N ARG A 133 -24.88 13.51 -20.55
CA ARG A 133 -24.92 13.50 -19.06
C ARG A 133 -24.80 12.14 -18.35
N PRO A 134 -23.91 12.06 -17.36
CA PRO A 134 -24.29 11.53 -16.06
C PRO A 134 -24.43 12.68 -15.06
N SER A 135 -25.61 12.67 -14.45
CA SER A 135 -26.10 13.56 -13.41
C SER A 135 -25.12 13.78 -12.26
N ILE A 136 -25.12 15.01 -11.73
CA ILE A 136 -24.52 15.48 -10.48
C ILE A 136 -25.32 14.89 -9.29
N SER A 137 -25.49 13.57 -9.24
CA SER A 137 -26.27 12.90 -8.18
C SER A 137 -25.57 11.69 -7.57
N VAL A 138 -24.27 11.54 -7.82
CA VAL A 138 -23.48 10.49 -7.19
C VAL A 138 -22.31 11.15 -6.45
N LEU A 139 -22.64 11.95 -5.44
CA LEU A 139 -21.88 11.88 -4.20
C LEU A 139 -22.10 10.45 -3.67
N ARG A 140 -21.40 9.48 -4.28
CA ARG A 140 -21.18 8.18 -3.64
C ARG A 140 -20.33 8.53 -2.43
N ARG A 141 -21.01 8.78 -1.29
CA ARG A 141 -20.36 8.74 0.02
C ARG A 141 -19.57 7.45 0.03
N LEU A 142 -18.33 7.54 0.47
CA LEU A 142 -17.42 6.41 0.69
C LEU A 142 -18.20 5.28 1.35
N GLU A 143 -18.59 4.30 0.56
CA GLU A 143 -19.05 3.02 1.09
C GLU A 143 -17.78 2.25 1.43
N PRO A 144 -17.62 1.77 2.67
CA PRO A 144 -16.55 0.85 2.99
C PRO A 144 -16.62 -0.31 2.01
N ILE A 145 -15.49 -0.66 1.40
CA ILE A 145 -15.41 -1.89 0.60
C ILE A 145 -15.60 -3.05 1.57
N GLU A 146 -16.84 -3.46 1.79
CA GLU A 146 -17.16 -4.70 2.49
C GLU A 146 -16.53 -5.85 1.71
N GLY A 147 -15.49 -6.46 2.31
CA GLY A 147 -14.90 -7.71 1.82
C GLY A 147 -13.48 -7.62 1.22
N SER A 148 -12.88 -6.44 1.04
CA SER A 148 -11.51 -6.34 0.46
C SER A 148 -10.43 -5.82 1.42
N GLY A 149 -10.79 -5.50 2.66
CA GLY A 149 -9.85 -5.01 3.66
C GLY A 149 -9.18 -6.14 4.45
N VAL A 150 -8.02 -5.85 5.04
CA VAL A 150 -7.39 -6.70 6.08
C VAL A 150 -8.34 -6.89 7.28
N ALA A 151 -9.26 -5.94 7.52
CA ALA A 151 -10.21 -5.96 8.63
C ALA A 151 -11.21 -7.15 8.61
N PRO A 152 -11.96 -7.45 7.52
CA PRO A 152 -12.81 -8.64 7.48
C PRO A 152 -12.03 -9.96 7.56
N LEU A 153 -10.82 -10.02 6.98
CA LEU A 153 -9.92 -11.19 7.12
C LEU A 153 -9.49 -11.40 8.58
N LEU A 154 -9.12 -10.31 9.28
CA LEU A 154 -8.84 -10.32 10.70
C LEU A 154 -10.08 -10.68 11.52
N GLN A 155 -11.27 -10.21 11.14
CA GLN A 155 -12.52 -10.56 11.80
C GLN A 155 -12.79 -12.07 11.70
N THR A 156 -12.65 -12.66 10.51
CA THR A 156 -12.76 -14.12 10.32
C THR A 156 -11.69 -14.89 11.08
N GLU A 157 -10.46 -14.38 11.15
CA GLU A 157 -9.40 -15.04 11.92
C GLU A 157 -9.63 -14.91 13.43
N ILE A 158 -10.16 -13.77 13.91
CA ILE A 158 -10.57 -13.58 15.30
C ILE A 158 -11.71 -14.53 15.66
N GLU A 159 -12.71 -14.70 14.78
CA GLU A 159 -13.81 -15.64 14.98
C GLU A 159 -13.32 -17.09 15.00
N ARG A 160 -12.41 -17.45 14.08
CA ARG A 160 -11.75 -18.76 14.07
C ARG A 160 -10.96 -19.01 15.35
N LEU A 161 -10.15 -18.05 15.78
CA LEU A 161 -9.34 -18.15 17.01
C LEU A 161 -10.22 -18.22 18.27
N ARG A 162 -11.38 -17.53 18.28
CA ARG A 162 -12.38 -17.65 19.35
C ARG A 162 -13.02 -19.03 19.37
N ALA A 163 -13.43 -19.55 18.20
CA ALA A 163 -13.99 -20.89 18.09
C ALA A 163 -12.98 -21.99 18.50
N GLU A 164 -11.70 -21.83 18.14
CA GLU A 164 -10.63 -22.73 18.54
C GLU A 164 -10.39 -22.66 20.06
N ASN A 165 -10.37 -21.45 20.65
CA ASN A 165 -10.29 -21.28 22.11
C ASN A 165 -11.47 -21.93 22.84
N ASP A 166 -12.71 -21.78 22.34
CA ASP A 166 -13.88 -22.41 22.93
C ASP A 166 -13.81 -23.94 22.82
N ARG A 167 -13.30 -24.46 21.71
CA ARG A 167 -13.07 -25.90 21.52
C ARG A 167 -12.01 -26.42 22.49
N LEU A 168 -10.90 -25.71 22.64
CA LEU A 168 -9.83 -26.04 23.58
C LEU A 168 -10.33 -25.98 25.03
N ASN A 169 -11.09 -24.94 25.39
CA ASN A 169 -11.70 -24.84 26.72
C ASN A 169 -12.68 -25.98 27.02
N LYS A 170 -13.49 -26.40 26.04
CA LYS A 170 -14.37 -27.57 26.21
C LYS A 170 -13.57 -28.85 26.42
N LYS A 171 -12.50 -29.07 25.66
CA LYS A 171 -11.60 -30.21 25.84
C LYS A 171 -10.89 -30.16 27.19
N PHE A 172 -10.44 -28.99 27.62
CA PHE A 172 -9.82 -28.78 28.92
C PHE A 172 -10.78 -29.14 30.05
N LYS A 173 -12.01 -28.63 30.03
CA LYS A 173 -13.05 -28.98 31.02
C LYS A 173 -13.41 -30.46 31.02
N ALA A 174 -13.50 -31.09 29.85
CA ALA A 174 -13.73 -32.54 29.76
C ALA A 174 -12.56 -33.33 30.37
N SER A 175 -11.32 -32.95 30.08
CA SER A 175 -10.13 -33.56 30.68
C SER A 175 -10.04 -33.32 32.19
N GLU A 176 -10.42 -32.13 32.66
CA GLU A 176 -10.45 -31.76 34.08
C GLU A 176 -11.51 -32.58 34.84
N SER A 177 -12.73 -32.71 34.30
CA SER A 177 -13.76 -33.55 34.90
C SER A 177 -13.37 -35.03 34.92
N GLY A 178 -12.70 -35.53 33.88
CA GLY A 178 -12.14 -36.88 33.85
C GLY A 178 -11.06 -37.08 34.93
N ALA A 179 -10.16 -36.11 35.09
CA ALA A 179 -9.12 -36.15 36.14
C ALA A 179 -9.73 -36.11 37.55
N LEU A 180 -10.74 -35.27 37.79
CA LEU A 180 -11.47 -35.21 39.06
C LEU A 180 -12.22 -36.53 39.36
N GLY A 181 -12.80 -37.16 38.33
CA GLY A 181 -13.42 -38.48 38.46
C GLY A 181 -12.43 -39.58 38.85
N VAL A 182 -11.23 -39.60 38.24
CA VAL A 182 -10.17 -40.54 38.62
C VAL A 182 -9.67 -40.29 40.04
N VAL A 183 -9.61 -39.04 40.48
CA VAL A 183 -9.22 -38.69 41.86
C VAL A 183 -10.28 -39.18 42.86
N SER A 184 -11.56 -38.98 42.59
CA SER A 184 -12.63 -39.45 43.48
C SER A 184 -12.72 -40.98 43.54
N GLU A 185 -12.54 -41.66 42.40
CA GLU A 185 -12.48 -43.12 42.34
C GLU A 185 -11.26 -43.66 43.11
N LYS A 186 -10.10 -43.00 42.97
CA LYS A 186 -8.90 -43.32 43.75
C LYS A 186 -9.13 -43.14 45.24
N GLU A 187 -9.81 -42.08 45.67
CA GLU A 187 -10.14 -41.86 47.09
C GLU A 187 -11.12 -42.91 47.62
N ALA A 188 -12.16 -43.25 46.85
CA ALA A 188 -13.11 -44.30 47.21
C ALA A 188 -12.43 -45.68 47.33
N LEU A 189 -11.59 -46.04 46.37
CA LEU A 189 -10.79 -47.28 46.42
C LEU A 189 -9.82 -47.28 47.60
N ARG A 190 -9.22 -46.13 47.92
CA ARG A 190 -8.32 -45.99 49.08
C ARG A 190 -9.08 -46.18 50.40
N GLN A 191 -10.30 -45.65 50.50
CA GLN A 191 -11.18 -45.86 51.66
C GLN A 191 -11.62 -47.33 51.77
N GLN A 192 -12.02 -47.97 50.67
CA GLN A 192 -12.36 -49.40 50.65
C GLN A 192 -11.17 -50.28 51.04
N LEU A 193 -9.96 -49.91 50.60
CA LEU A 193 -8.74 -50.63 50.94
C LEU A 193 -8.37 -50.47 52.43
N GLU A 194 -8.56 -49.30 53.01
CA GLU A 194 -8.38 -49.10 54.46
C GLU A 194 -9.47 -49.80 55.29
N GLN A 195 -10.72 -49.84 54.81
CA GLN A 195 -11.78 -50.63 55.46
C GLN A 195 -11.51 -52.14 55.37
N ALA A 196 -11.02 -52.64 54.22
CA ALA A 196 -10.63 -54.04 54.04
C ALA A 196 -9.45 -54.42 54.95
N LYS A 197 -8.43 -53.55 55.07
CA LYS A 197 -7.32 -53.73 56.01
C LYS A 197 -7.76 -53.74 57.48
N ASN A 198 -8.74 -52.92 57.84
CA ASN A 198 -9.26 -52.85 59.21
C ASN A 198 -10.26 -53.98 59.54
N ALA A 199 -10.84 -54.64 58.53
CA ALA A 199 -11.79 -55.74 58.68
C ALA A 199 -11.13 -57.14 58.69
N GLU A 200 -9.82 -57.24 58.42
CA GLU A 200 -9.11 -58.52 58.56
C GLU A 200 -8.70 -58.79 60.03
N PRO A 201 -9.09 -59.93 60.63
CA PRO A 201 -8.45 -60.40 61.85
C PRO A 201 -7.03 -60.85 61.50
N ARG A 202 -6.05 -60.54 62.37
CA ARG A 202 -4.64 -60.98 62.27
C ARG A 202 -4.56 -62.49 61.95
N VAL A 203 -4.35 -62.83 60.68
CA VAL A 203 -3.98 -64.17 60.24
C VAL A 203 -2.56 -64.13 59.71
N LYS A 204 -1.79 -65.11 60.18
CA LYS A 204 -0.37 -65.30 59.94
C LYS A 204 -0.06 -65.31 58.43
N ILE A 205 1.08 -64.70 58.14
CA ILE A 205 1.81 -64.72 56.88
C ILE A 205 1.67 -66.09 56.20
N VAL A 206 1.03 -66.09 55.03
CA VAL A 206 1.24 -67.10 54.00
C VAL A 206 1.49 -66.32 52.72
N GLU A 207 2.74 -66.32 52.29
CA GLU A 207 3.14 -65.91 50.94
C GLU A 207 2.28 -66.68 49.94
N LYS A 208 1.37 -65.97 49.25
CA LYS A 208 0.68 -66.48 48.06
C LYS A 208 0.92 -65.50 46.92
N ASP A 209 1.78 -65.96 46.02
CA ASP A 209 1.97 -65.58 44.62
C ASP A 209 1.15 -64.38 44.11
N ASN A 210 1.71 -63.17 44.29
CA ASN A 210 1.33 -61.97 43.52
C ASN A 210 2.28 -61.71 42.32
N THR A 211 3.11 -62.70 41.97
CA THR A 211 4.07 -62.64 40.86
C THR A 211 3.37 -62.40 39.52
N ALA A 212 2.27 -63.10 39.24
CA ALA A 212 1.55 -62.96 37.97
C ALA A 212 0.96 -61.56 37.72
N ALA A 213 0.44 -60.89 38.76
CA ALA A 213 -0.12 -59.55 38.64
C ALA A 213 0.98 -58.49 38.46
N ILE A 214 2.13 -58.67 39.13
CA ILE A 214 3.32 -57.82 38.97
C ILE A 214 3.92 -58.00 37.57
N ASP A 215 3.96 -59.23 37.07
CA ASP A 215 4.44 -59.54 35.71
C ASP A 215 3.51 -58.97 34.63
N GLU A 216 2.19 -59.00 34.83
CA GLU A 216 1.23 -58.38 33.91
C GLU A 216 1.38 -56.84 33.89
N LEU A 217 1.60 -56.23 35.05
CA LEU A 217 1.82 -54.79 35.16
C LEU A 217 3.15 -54.36 34.51
N ASN A 218 4.22 -55.14 34.72
CA ASN A 218 5.52 -54.96 34.07
C ASN A 218 5.40 -55.13 32.55
N SER A 219 4.59 -56.09 32.08
CA SER A 219 4.30 -56.28 30.66
C SER A 219 3.57 -55.07 30.06
N LYS A 220 2.55 -54.54 30.74
CA LYS A 220 1.83 -53.33 30.31
C LYS A 220 2.72 -52.08 30.32
N LEU A 221 3.59 -51.94 31.32
CA LEU A 221 4.56 -50.83 31.41
C LEU A 221 5.58 -50.90 30.27
N ASN A 222 6.13 -52.09 29.99
CA ASN A 222 7.05 -52.32 28.88
C ASN A 222 6.36 -52.07 27.52
N GLN A 223 5.10 -52.47 27.38
CA GLN A 223 4.32 -52.21 26.17
C GLN A 223 4.04 -50.71 25.99
N MET A 224 3.73 -49.99 27.06
CA MET A 224 3.51 -48.54 27.02
C MET A 224 4.81 -47.79 26.71
N SER A 225 5.92 -48.19 27.33
CA SER A 225 7.25 -47.64 27.06
C SER A 225 7.67 -47.86 25.61
N GLY A 226 7.44 -49.07 25.06
CA GLY A 226 7.68 -49.39 23.66
C GLY A 226 6.83 -48.55 22.69
N LYS A 227 5.54 -48.35 22.99
CA LYS A 227 4.66 -47.48 22.18
C LYS A 227 5.10 -46.01 22.23
N MET A 228 5.43 -45.50 23.41
CA MET A 228 5.89 -44.12 23.58
C MET A 228 7.22 -43.88 22.85
N SER A 229 8.16 -44.84 22.91
CA SER A 229 9.41 -44.76 22.15
C SER A 229 9.16 -44.79 20.63
N ALA A 230 8.26 -45.64 20.15
CA ALA A 230 7.91 -45.69 18.72
C ALA A 230 7.27 -44.39 18.22
N GLU A 231 6.41 -43.76 19.02
CA GLU A 231 5.73 -42.52 18.66
C GLU A 231 6.67 -41.30 18.68
N VAL A 232 7.62 -41.28 19.63
CA VAL A 232 8.71 -40.29 19.64
C VAL A 232 9.59 -40.41 18.39
N GLU A 233 9.96 -41.61 17.99
CA GLU A 233 10.76 -41.81 16.77
C GLU A 233 9.97 -41.52 15.49
N ALA A 234 8.67 -41.82 15.44
CA ALA A 234 7.80 -41.43 14.33
C ALA A 234 7.69 -39.90 14.20
N SER A 235 7.55 -39.20 15.33
CA SER A 235 7.51 -37.73 15.37
C SER A 235 8.83 -37.10 14.92
N LYS A 236 9.97 -37.60 15.40
CA LYS A 236 11.30 -37.15 14.95
C LYS A 236 11.51 -37.36 13.45
N ASN A 237 11.05 -38.49 12.91
CA ASN A 237 11.16 -38.77 11.48
C ASN A 237 10.27 -37.85 10.64
N ALA A 238 9.07 -37.52 11.11
CA ALA A 238 8.22 -36.52 10.45
C ALA A 238 8.85 -35.13 10.47
N GLN A 239 9.45 -34.72 11.60
CA GLN A 239 10.15 -33.45 11.73
C GLN A 239 11.34 -33.36 10.77
N ARG A 240 12.16 -34.41 10.66
CA ARG A 240 13.28 -34.46 9.70
C ARG A 240 12.83 -34.33 8.25
N LYS A 241 11.72 -34.97 7.86
CA LYS A 241 11.16 -34.84 6.51
C LYS A 241 10.70 -33.41 6.23
N LEU A 242 10.04 -32.77 7.19
CA LEU A 242 9.64 -31.37 7.09
C LEU A 242 10.84 -30.43 6.94
N GLU A 243 11.92 -30.67 7.70
CA GLU A 243 13.17 -29.91 7.57
C GLU A 243 13.82 -30.10 6.20
N GLU A 244 13.83 -31.33 5.68
CA GLU A 244 14.35 -31.64 4.35
C GLU A 244 13.51 -30.97 3.23
N ASP A 245 12.18 -31.02 3.33
CA ASP A 245 11.26 -30.37 2.40
C ASP A 245 11.43 -28.84 2.42
N LEU A 246 11.65 -28.26 3.61
CA LEU A 246 11.90 -26.82 3.78
C LEU A 246 13.22 -26.41 3.10
N ILE A 247 14.29 -27.18 3.30
CA ILE A 247 15.58 -26.94 2.64
C ILE A 247 15.43 -27.05 1.11
N ASN A 248 14.67 -28.05 0.63
CA ASN A 248 14.44 -28.24 -0.80
C ASN A 248 13.59 -27.10 -1.40
N ALA A 249 12.59 -26.60 -0.68
CA ALA A 249 11.80 -25.44 -1.08
C ALA A 249 12.66 -24.17 -1.15
N GLN A 250 13.53 -23.94 -0.16
CA GLN A 250 14.47 -22.82 -0.15
C GLN A 250 15.44 -22.86 -1.35
N LYS A 251 15.98 -24.04 -1.67
CA LYS A 251 16.84 -24.22 -2.85
C LYS A 251 16.10 -23.92 -4.16
N ARG A 252 14.84 -24.35 -4.29
CA ARG A 252 14.02 -24.04 -5.48
C ARG A 252 13.73 -22.55 -5.59
N LEU A 253 13.46 -21.88 -4.47
CA LEU A 253 13.21 -20.44 -4.43
C LEU A 253 14.45 -19.69 -4.92
N LEU A 254 15.63 -20.00 -4.38
CA LEU A 254 16.90 -19.40 -4.82
C LEU A 254 17.16 -19.62 -6.32
N ALA A 255 16.92 -20.84 -6.83
CA ALA A 255 17.08 -21.13 -8.25
C ALA A 255 16.12 -20.31 -9.13
N ILE A 256 14.87 -20.13 -8.70
CA ILE A 256 13.90 -19.28 -9.42
C ILE A 256 14.33 -17.82 -9.38
N GLN A 257 14.83 -17.35 -8.24
CA GLN A 257 15.30 -15.98 -8.08
C GLN A 257 16.49 -15.68 -9.01
N GLU A 258 17.46 -16.59 -9.09
CA GLU A 258 18.60 -16.47 -10.03
C GLU A 258 18.13 -16.51 -11.50
N GLN A 259 17.18 -17.39 -11.84
CA GLN A 259 16.60 -17.41 -13.19
C GLN A 259 15.86 -16.12 -13.54
N LEU A 260 15.18 -15.52 -12.57
CA LEU A 260 14.46 -14.26 -12.75
C LEU A 260 15.44 -13.11 -13.01
N GLU A 261 16.51 -13.01 -12.23
CA GLU A 261 17.57 -12.02 -12.43
C GLU A 261 18.25 -12.19 -13.81
N MET A 262 18.54 -13.43 -14.22
CA MET A 262 19.07 -13.69 -15.57
C MET A 262 18.09 -13.26 -16.68
N LYS A 263 16.78 -13.48 -16.48
CA LYS A 263 15.75 -13.09 -17.45
C LYS A 263 15.56 -11.59 -17.53
N GLU A 264 15.63 -10.89 -16.40
CA GLU A 264 15.64 -9.43 -16.35
C GLU A 264 16.85 -8.86 -17.10
N ALA A 265 18.05 -9.37 -16.84
CA ALA A 265 19.25 -8.95 -17.55
C ALA A 265 19.18 -9.24 -19.07
N GLU A 266 18.58 -10.37 -19.47
CA GLU A 266 18.36 -10.69 -20.89
C GLU A 266 17.36 -9.73 -21.54
N LEU A 267 16.28 -9.36 -20.82
CA LEU A 267 15.28 -8.39 -21.27
C LEU A 267 15.89 -6.99 -21.42
N ASP A 268 16.68 -6.52 -20.47
CA ASP A 268 17.37 -5.22 -20.56
C ASP A 268 18.33 -5.18 -21.75
N LYS A 269 19.04 -6.29 -22.00
CA LYS A 269 19.91 -6.43 -23.16
C LYS A 269 19.12 -6.41 -24.47
N LYS A 270 17.97 -7.10 -24.54
CA LYS A 270 17.09 -7.07 -25.73
C LYS A 270 16.45 -5.69 -25.93
N PHE A 271 15.99 -5.07 -24.87
CA PHE A 271 15.42 -3.73 -24.88
C PHE A 271 16.43 -2.71 -25.42
N SER A 272 17.65 -2.69 -24.87
CA SER A 272 18.72 -1.81 -25.35
C SER A 272 19.19 -2.11 -26.78
N GLN A 273 18.96 -3.32 -27.29
CA GLN A 273 19.24 -3.70 -28.67
C GLN A 273 18.12 -3.35 -29.66
N THR A 274 16.92 -3.02 -29.18
CA THR A 274 15.74 -2.72 -30.00
C THR A 274 16.00 -1.50 -30.88
N ALA A 275 15.56 -1.57 -32.15
CA ALA A 275 15.76 -0.51 -33.13
C ALA A 275 15.23 0.84 -32.64
N THR A 276 14.06 0.85 -31.99
CA THR A 276 13.45 2.04 -31.39
C THR A 276 14.36 2.68 -30.33
N TYR A 277 14.89 1.89 -29.40
CA TYR A 277 15.79 2.39 -28.35
C TYR A 277 17.11 2.90 -28.95
N LYS A 278 17.72 2.16 -29.88
CA LYS A 278 18.95 2.59 -30.58
C LYS A 278 18.74 3.89 -31.36
N ASN A 279 17.63 4.01 -32.09
CA ASN A 279 17.29 5.19 -32.87
C ASN A 279 17.06 6.40 -31.95
N MET A 280 16.34 6.21 -30.84
CA MET A 280 16.12 7.25 -29.84
C MET A 280 17.42 7.70 -29.16
N LYS A 281 18.29 6.75 -28.78
CA LYS A 281 19.61 7.04 -28.20
C LYS A 281 20.51 7.79 -29.18
N GLN A 282 20.50 7.44 -30.46
CA GLN A 282 21.23 8.15 -31.50
C GLN A 282 20.68 9.58 -31.71
N MET A 283 19.36 9.74 -31.72
CA MET A 283 18.71 11.05 -31.85
C MET A 283 19.03 11.97 -30.66
N LEU A 284 18.97 11.45 -29.42
CA LEU A 284 19.36 12.16 -28.20
C LEU A 284 20.82 12.61 -28.24
N ASN A 285 21.73 11.72 -28.63
CA ASN A 285 23.14 12.05 -28.77
C ASN A 285 23.39 13.12 -29.84
N LYS A 286 22.65 13.09 -30.95
CA LYS A 286 22.73 14.11 -32.00
C LYS A 286 22.22 15.47 -31.51
N LYS A 287 21.06 15.50 -30.84
CA LYS A 287 20.51 16.72 -30.24
C LYS A 287 21.43 17.28 -29.15
N ASN A 288 22.05 16.44 -28.33
CA ASN A 288 23.02 16.87 -27.33
C ASN A 288 24.29 17.48 -27.95
N LYS A 289 24.78 16.93 -29.07
CA LYS A 289 25.88 17.56 -29.83
C LYS A 289 25.47 18.91 -30.39
N GLN A 290 24.30 19.01 -31.01
CA GLN A 290 23.77 20.27 -31.53
C GLN A 290 23.58 21.32 -30.42
N MET A 291 23.09 20.92 -29.25
CA MET A 291 22.98 21.80 -28.09
C MET A 291 24.34 22.29 -27.60
N LYS A 292 25.36 21.42 -27.58
CA LYS A 292 26.73 21.83 -27.25
C LYS A 292 27.30 22.81 -28.28
N GLU A 293 27.07 22.58 -29.57
CA GLU A 293 27.50 23.47 -30.65
C GLU A 293 26.80 24.83 -30.59
N ILE A 294 25.49 24.85 -30.33
CA ILE A 294 24.69 26.08 -30.17
C ILE A 294 25.17 26.85 -28.94
N ARG A 295 25.39 26.18 -27.80
CA ARG A 295 25.96 26.81 -26.61
C ARG A 295 27.37 27.38 -26.86
N ALA A 296 28.22 26.65 -27.58
CA ALA A 296 29.55 27.13 -27.94
C ALA A 296 29.49 28.35 -28.87
N LYS A 297 28.55 28.38 -29.83
CA LYS A 297 28.32 29.53 -30.71
C LYS A 297 27.73 30.73 -29.94
N LEU A 298 26.71 30.53 -29.10
CA LEU A 298 26.16 31.58 -28.24
C LEU A 298 27.23 32.19 -27.33
N SER A 299 28.11 31.35 -26.76
CA SER A 299 29.25 31.80 -25.98
C SER A 299 30.25 32.66 -26.76
N SER A 300 30.29 32.56 -28.10
CA SER A 300 31.12 33.43 -28.95
C SER A 300 30.43 34.74 -29.35
N TYR A 301 29.13 34.88 -29.08
CA TYR A 301 28.30 36.04 -29.44
C TYR A 301 27.79 36.82 -28.22
N GLU A 302 28.13 36.44 -27.00
CA GLU A 302 28.01 37.33 -25.84
C GLU A 302 29.27 38.22 -25.79
N PRO A 303 29.18 39.52 -26.12
CA PRO A 303 30.20 40.45 -25.70
C PRO A 303 30.10 40.62 -24.18
N SER A 304 31.23 40.83 -23.53
CA SER A 304 31.31 41.35 -22.16
C SER A 304 30.51 42.65 -22.05
N THR A 305 29.21 42.54 -21.76
CA THR A 305 28.35 43.67 -21.40
C THR A 305 27.75 43.38 -20.04
N GLY A 306 28.46 43.83 -19.00
CA GLY A 306 27.91 43.90 -17.65
C GLY A 306 28.89 43.58 -16.52
N ALA A 307 30.03 44.25 -16.44
CA ALA A 307 30.70 44.55 -15.17
C ALA A 307 31.62 45.75 -15.36
N ASP A 308 31.55 46.70 -14.43
CA ASP A 308 32.48 47.80 -14.18
C ASP A 308 32.20 49.14 -14.89
N ALA A 309 31.11 49.78 -14.48
CA ALA A 309 31.05 51.24 -14.37
C ALA A 309 30.02 51.62 -13.30
N ASP A 310 30.47 51.70 -12.05
CA ASP A 310 29.96 52.62 -11.03
C ASP A 310 31.07 52.79 -9.98
N ASP A 311 31.86 53.85 -10.15
CA ASP A 311 32.69 54.49 -9.11
C ASP A 311 32.46 56.02 -9.23
N ASP A 312 32.38 56.69 -8.08
CA ASP A 312 31.96 58.07 -7.75
C ASP A 312 30.45 58.38 -7.55
#